data_AF-A0A914IIZ3-F1
#
_entry.id   AF-A0A914IIZ3-F1
#
_cell.length_a   1.000
_cell.length_b   1.000
_cell.length_c   1.000
_cell.angle_alpha   90.00
_cell.angle_beta   90.00
_cell.angle_gamma   90.00
#
_symmetry.space_group_name_H-M   'P 1'
#
loop_
_entity.id
_entity.type
_entity.pdbx_description
1 polymer ?
#
loop_
_entity_poly.entity_id
_entity_poly.type
_entity_poly.pdbx_seq_one_letter_code
_entity_poly.pdbx_strand_id
1 'polypeptide(L)'
;MAKELQVFTRDEIAKHNSEESLWIVINNKIYDVTKFLNEHPGGEQPILDADRFDATQDYNDIGHSSDAREMMEEYLIGEVKA
;
A
#
# COMPACT_ATOMS: atom_id res chain seq x y z
N MET A 1 11.59 -4.24 20.20
CA MET A 1 11.83 -5.33 19.24
C MET A 1 11.48 -4.76 17.88
N ALA A 2 12.44 -4.63 16.96
CA ALA A 2 12.12 -4.20 15.60
C ALA A 2 11.31 -5.32 14.92
N LYS A 3 10.12 -4.99 14.40
CA LYS A 3 9.33 -5.93 13.60
C LYS A 3 10.15 -6.20 12.34
N GLU A 4 10.65 -7.41 12.17
CA GLU A 4 11.38 -7.79 10.96
C GLU A 4 10.42 -7.67 9.77
N LEU A 5 10.67 -6.73 8.88
CA LEU A 5 9.86 -6.52 7.69
C LEU A 5 10.17 -7.63 6.69
N GLN A 6 9.12 -8.31 6.23
CA GLN A 6 9.27 -9.30 5.18
C GLN A 6 9.65 -8.61 3.87
N VAL A 7 10.54 -9.24 3.10
CA VAL A 7 11.00 -8.71 1.82
C VAL A 7 10.29 -9.47 0.71
N PHE A 8 9.59 -8.75 -0.15
CA PHE A 8 8.84 -9.34 -1.28
C PHE A 8 9.41 -8.88 -2.61
N THR A 9 9.36 -9.78 -3.59
CA THR A 9 9.71 -9.46 -4.98
C THR A 9 8.56 -8.76 -5.68
N ARG A 10 8.89 -8.01 -6.74
CA ARG A 10 7.89 -7.40 -7.62
C ARG A 10 6.89 -8.43 -8.16
N ASP A 11 7.36 -9.62 -8.51
CA ASP A 11 6.50 -10.70 -9.02
C ASP A 11 5.54 -11.25 -7.97
N GLU A 12 5.91 -11.22 -6.68
CA GLU A 12 5.01 -11.59 -5.59
C GLU A 12 3.95 -10.51 -5.37
N ILE A 13 4.38 -9.24 -5.32
CA ILE A 13 3.48 -8.09 -5.14
C ILE A 13 2.44 -8.04 -6.27
N ALA A 14 2.86 -8.30 -7.52
CA ALA A 14 1.98 -8.28 -8.69
C ALA A 14 0.81 -9.28 -8.63
N LYS A 15 0.88 -10.31 -7.77
CA LYS A 15 -0.20 -11.28 -7.56
C LYS A 15 -1.35 -10.70 -6.71
N HIS A 16 -1.09 -9.63 -5.97
CA HIS A 16 -2.03 -8.99 -5.05
C HIS A 16 -2.59 -7.72 -5.70
N ASN A 17 -3.45 -7.93 -6.71
CA ASN A 17 -3.96 -6.88 -7.57
C ASN A 17 -5.48 -6.91 -7.76
N SER A 18 -6.23 -7.56 -6.85
CA SER A 18 -7.70 -7.63 -6.89
C SER A 18 -8.31 -7.05 -5.63
N GLU A 19 -9.59 -6.70 -5.66
CA GLU A 19 -10.31 -6.19 -4.47
C GLU A 19 -10.27 -7.16 -3.27
N GLU A 20 -10.14 -8.47 -3.54
CA GLU A 20 -10.03 -9.51 -2.53
C GLU A 20 -8.59 -9.70 -2.01
N SER A 21 -7.59 -9.14 -2.71
CA SER A 21 -6.19 -9.16 -2.31
C SER A 21 -5.44 -8.05 -3.04
N LEU A 22 -5.34 -6.88 -2.41
CA LEU A 22 -4.78 -5.67 -3.00
C LEU A 22 -3.61 -5.13 -2.18
N TRP A 23 -2.43 -5.15 -2.79
CA TRP A 23 -1.22 -4.58 -2.20
C TRP A 23 -0.78 -3.36 -2.99
N ILE A 24 -0.30 -2.35 -2.26
CA ILE A 24 0.30 -1.15 -2.85
C ILE A 24 1.71 -0.94 -2.30
N VAL A 25 2.59 -0.36 -3.13
CA VAL A 25 3.90 0.10 -2.67
C VAL A 25 3.87 1.61 -2.49
N ILE A 26 4.34 2.07 -1.33
CA ILE A 26 4.58 3.49 -1.05
C ILE A 26 5.97 3.59 -0.41
N ASN A 27 6.88 4.37 -1.02
CA ASN A 27 8.27 4.54 -0.56
C ASN A 27 9.00 3.20 -0.31
N ASN A 28 8.91 2.26 -1.25
CA ASN A 28 9.46 0.90 -1.18
C ASN A 28 8.90 0.02 -0.03
N LYS A 29 7.87 0.47 0.67
CA LYS A 29 7.14 -0.31 1.67
C LYS A 29 5.85 -0.85 1.07
N ILE A 30 5.47 -2.06 1.48
CA ILE A 30 4.32 -2.78 0.95
C ILE A 30 3.21 -2.78 1.98
N TYR A 31 2.03 -2.38 1.54
CA TYR A 31 0.84 -2.25 2.38
C TYR A 31 -0.28 -3.14 1.85
N ASP A 32 -0.87 -3.96 2.71
CA ASP A 32 -2.08 -4.72 2.38
C ASP A 32 -3.30 -3.85 2.68
N VAL A 33 -3.86 -3.27 1.62
CA VAL A 33 -5.00 -2.35 1.69
C VAL A 33 -6.33 -3.04 1.36
N THR A 34 -6.34 -4.38 1.27
CA THR A 34 -7.55 -5.17 0.92
C THR A 34 -8.75 -4.80 1.80
N LYS A 35 -8.53 -4.67 3.12
CA LYS A 35 -9.59 -4.28 4.07
C LYS A 35 -9.84 -2.78 4.09
N PHE A 36 -8.83 -1.99 3.78
CA PHE A 36 -8.90 -0.54 3.80
C PHE A 36 -9.61 0.03 2.57
N LEU A 37 -9.73 -0.73 1.48
CA LEU A 37 -10.31 -0.28 0.23
C LEU A 37 -11.69 0.39 0.41
N ASN A 38 -12.56 -0.24 1.22
CA ASN A 38 -13.91 0.27 1.53
C ASN A 38 -13.93 1.35 2.63
N GLU A 39 -12.83 1.49 3.37
CA GLU A 39 -12.69 2.45 4.48
C GLU A 39 -11.93 3.71 4.05
N HIS A 40 -11.33 3.71 2.86
CA HIS A 40 -10.54 4.81 2.35
C HIS A 40 -11.41 6.06 2.13
N PRO A 41 -11.13 7.19 2.83
CA PRO A 41 -11.94 8.41 2.71
C PRO A 41 -11.96 9.02 1.30
N GLY A 42 -10.94 8.74 0.47
CA GLY A 42 -10.87 9.17 -0.93
C GLY A 42 -11.66 8.28 -1.91
N GLY A 43 -12.31 7.22 -1.41
CA GLY A 43 -12.98 6.20 -2.20
C GLY A 43 -12.04 5.11 -2.69
N GLU A 44 -12.59 4.00 -3.20
CA GLU A 44 -11.81 2.86 -3.69
C GLU A 44 -11.04 3.16 -4.99
N GLN A 45 -11.62 4.02 -5.84
CA GLN A 45 -11.15 4.24 -7.21
C GLN A 45 -9.69 4.68 -7.29
N PRO A 46 -9.19 5.64 -6.49
CA PRO A 46 -7.78 6.04 -6.52
C PRO A 46 -6.81 4.90 -6.16
N ILE A 47 -7.22 3.96 -5.30
CA ILE A 47 -6.39 2.81 -4.91
C ILE A 47 -6.40 1.75 -6.03
N LEU A 48 -7.54 1.57 -6.70
CA LEU A 48 -7.67 0.64 -7.83
C LEU A 48 -6.97 1.15 -9.10
N ASP A 49 -6.95 2.48 -9.29
CA ASP A 49 -6.33 3.17 -10.43
C ASP A 49 -4.81 3.36 -10.25
N ALA A 50 -4.32 3.42 -9.00
CA ALA A 50 -2.89 3.39 -8.71
C ALA A 50 -2.36 2.07 -9.28
N ASP A 51 -1.65 2.17 -10.41
CA ASP A 51 -1.37 1.07 -11.33
C ASP A 51 -0.49 0.00 -10.68
N ARG A 52 -1.13 -0.84 -9.85
CA ARG A 52 -0.80 -2.18 -9.34
C ARG A 52 0.66 -2.43 -8.99
N PHE A 53 1.39 -1.40 -8.59
CA PHE A 53 2.80 -1.49 -8.23
C PHE A 53 3.20 -0.40 -7.26
N ASP A 54 3.31 0.86 -7.71
CA ASP A 54 3.89 1.94 -6.92
C ASP A 54 2.99 3.17 -6.90
N ALA A 55 2.29 3.36 -5.78
CA ALA A 55 1.38 4.47 -5.54
C ALA A 55 2.09 5.67 -4.87
N THR A 56 3.42 5.67 -4.77
CA THR A 56 4.17 6.68 -4.01
C THR A 56 3.88 8.10 -4.50
N GLN A 57 3.86 8.30 -5.83
CA GLN A 57 3.64 9.62 -6.39
C GLN A 57 2.22 10.11 -6.11
N ASP A 58 1.21 9.31 -6.46
CA ASP A 58 -0.20 9.63 -6.24
C ASP A 58 -0.49 9.90 -4.75
N TYR A 59 0.06 9.06 -3.86
CA TYR A 59 -0.07 9.22 -2.42
C TYR A 59 0.48 10.56 -1.91
N ASN A 60 1.63 10.98 -2.45
CA ASN A 60 2.28 12.23 -2.09
C ASN A 60 1.56 13.44 -2.69
N ASP A 61 1.10 13.35 -3.93
CA ASP A 61 0.41 14.43 -4.65
C ASP A 61 -0.95 14.78 -4.01
N ILE A 62 -1.65 13.78 -3.45
CA ILE A 62 -2.89 13.99 -2.68
C ILE A 62 -2.64 14.73 -1.36
N GLY A 63 -1.44 14.58 -0.77
CA GLY A 63 -1.09 15.29 0.47
C GLY A 63 -1.79 14.74 1.72
N HIS A 64 -1.80 13.42 1.89
CA HIS A 64 -2.35 12.75 3.09
C HIS A 64 -1.81 13.35 4.40
N SER A 65 -2.69 13.43 5.42
CA SER A 65 -2.38 13.97 6.74
C SER A 65 -1.35 13.13 7.51
N SER A 66 -0.81 13.68 8.61
CA SER A 66 0.01 12.92 9.56
C SER A 66 -0.72 11.66 10.05
N ASP A 67 -1.99 11.81 10.40
CA ASP A 67 -2.79 10.74 10.99
C ASP A 67 -3.02 9.61 9.98
N ALA A 68 -3.22 9.96 8.70
CA ALA A 68 -3.32 8.96 7.63
C ALA A 68 -2.00 8.21 7.42
N ARG A 69 -0.86 8.89 7.54
CA ARG A 69 0.47 8.27 7.45
C ARG A 69 0.74 7.32 8.62
N GLU A 70 0.32 7.69 9.82
CA GLU A 70 0.42 6.82 11.00
C GLU A 70 -0.50 5.61 10.88
N MET A 71 -1.74 5.79 10.43
CA MET A 71 -2.69 4.70 10.20
C MET A 71 -2.17 3.66 9.19
N MET A 72 -1.44 4.11 8.16
CA MET A 72 -0.84 3.20 7.18
C MET A 72 0.12 2.18 7.78
N GLU A 73 0.76 2.48 8.92
CA GLU A 73 1.67 1.54 9.57
C GLU A 73 0.97 0.25 10.01
N GLU A 74 -0.34 0.28 10.23
CA GLU A 74 -1.14 -0.90 10.55
C GLU A 74 -1.26 -1.88 9.38
N TYR A 75 -1.25 -1.36 8.15
CA TYR A 75 -1.34 -2.14 6.92
C TYR A 75 0.02 -2.58 6.38
N LEU A 76 1.13 -2.16 7.02
CA LEU A 76 2.49 -2.49 6.59
C LEU A 76 2.79 -3.99 6.78
N ILE A 77 3.06 -4.67 5.67
CA ILE A 77 3.41 -6.09 5.64
C ILE A 77 4.90 -6.34 5.33
N GLY A 78 5.58 -5.40 4.67
CA GLY A 78 6.96 -5.61 4.27
C GLY A 78 7.58 -4.50 3.44
N GLU A 79 8.69 -4.84 2.78
CA GLU A 79 9.44 -3.95 1.89
C GLU A 79 9.73 -4.63 0.55
N VAL A 80 9.88 -3.83 -0.50
CA VAL A 80 10.22 -4.32 -1.84
C VAL A 80 11.70 -4.71 -1.87
N LYS A 81 11.98 -5.90 -2.38
CA LYS A 81 13.35 -6.36 -2.64
C LYS A 81 14.05 -5.41 -3.62
N ALA A 82 15.17 -4.84 -3.18
CA ALA A 82 16.06 -4.03 -4.01
C ALA A 82 16.63 -4.79 -5.21
#